data_AF-A0A1C6W535-F1
#
_entry.id   AF-A0A1C6W535-F1
#
_cell.length_a   1.000
_cell.length_b   1.000
_cell.length_c   1.000
_cell.angle_alpha   90.00
_cell.angle_beta   90.00
_cell.angle_gamma   90.00
#
_symmetry.space_group_name_H-M   'P 1'
#
loop_
_entity.id
_entity.type
_entity.pdbx_description
1 polymer ?
#
loop_
_entity_poly.entity_id
_entity_poly.type
_entity_poly.pdbx_seq_one_letter_code
_entity_poly.pdbx_strand_id
1 'polypeptide(L)'
;MFPSAFVDESFWQPQGRPGAYLMSAVIIDQDDVAPALAAASAAARGQPYHSSELYHRGHVGIIEDMLDVAANHAGWSAVSLQIPLDTRPAETPNDSTRSIHRVLGEREYARQASLEQLLRYLNTQRVRDVYLESRASHREWQQARTENRRIPTTDRNDVRTYRRLLEQHAISHRVRIVHIKDHTHPGLWLADAVAWSVGRAIRTNEPQWFNRITDTATIIEATTGKELHINERGAAPPTGERDPHNLSQRAQIMSSPIAYPTTTPPDHTPNIYTTLLHQAQQVRDQPPR
;
A
#
# COMPACT_ATOMS: atom_id res chain seq x y z
N MET A 1 -6.60 25.90 6.87
CA MET A 1 -5.36 25.10 6.90
C MET A 1 -5.35 24.16 5.70
N PHE A 2 -4.23 23.52 5.35
CA PHE A 2 -4.19 22.57 4.22
C PHE A 2 -3.75 21.20 4.72
N PRO A 3 -4.35 20.11 4.23
CA PRO A 3 -4.06 18.78 4.74
C PRO A 3 -2.64 18.33 4.41
N SER A 4 -2.16 17.42 5.24
CA SER A 4 -0.91 16.68 5.05
C SER A 4 -1.24 15.23 4.68
N ALA A 5 -0.37 14.58 3.91
CA ALA A 5 -0.50 13.16 3.59
C ALA A 5 0.75 12.39 4.01
N PHE A 6 0.56 11.22 4.60
CA PHE A 6 1.62 10.27 4.91
C PHE A 6 1.52 9.09 3.95
N VAL A 7 2.64 8.68 3.36
CA VAL A 7 2.68 7.75 2.25
C VAL A 7 3.60 6.59 2.55
N ASP A 8 3.09 5.38 2.34
CA ASP A 8 3.86 4.14 2.43
C ASP A 8 3.51 3.15 1.30
N GLU A 9 4.44 2.25 1.01
CA GLU A 9 4.39 1.31 -0.10
C GLU A 9 4.21 -0.14 0.37
N SER A 10 3.51 -0.94 -0.43
CA SER A 10 3.50 -2.38 -0.27
C SER A 10 3.62 -3.06 -1.63
N PHE A 11 4.36 -4.16 -1.67
CA PHE A 11 4.55 -4.94 -2.87
C PHE A 11 4.35 -6.42 -2.57
N TRP A 12 3.72 -7.12 -3.50
CA TRP A 12 3.64 -8.56 -3.46
C TRP A 12 3.68 -9.15 -4.85
N GLN A 13 4.42 -10.25 -4.98
CA GLN A 13 4.35 -11.12 -6.12
C GLN A 13 4.53 -12.58 -5.70
N PRO A 14 3.54 -13.45 -5.93
CA PRO A 14 3.66 -14.88 -5.69
C PRO A 14 4.55 -15.54 -6.75
N GLN A 15 5.23 -16.63 -6.39
CA GLN A 15 6.12 -17.33 -7.31
C GLN A 15 5.36 -17.81 -8.56
N GLY A 16 5.91 -17.51 -9.74
CA GLY A 16 5.37 -17.94 -11.03
C GLY A 16 4.10 -17.22 -11.50
N ARG A 17 3.60 -16.23 -10.76
CA ARG A 17 2.36 -15.49 -11.08
C ARG A 17 2.58 -13.98 -11.02
N PRO A 18 1.81 -13.17 -11.77
CA PRO A 18 1.84 -11.72 -11.61
C PRO A 18 1.33 -11.31 -10.22
N GLY A 19 1.84 -10.17 -9.74
CA GLY A 19 1.53 -9.60 -8.44
C GLY A 19 0.90 -8.21 -8.54
N ALA A 20 1.10 -7.42 -7.49
CA ALA A 20 0.61 -6.06 -7.39
C ALA A 20 1.61 -5.17 -6.65
N TYR A 21 1.58 -3.88 -6.97
CA TYR A 21 2.28 -2.85 -6.24
C TYR A 21 1.28 -1.80 -5.75
N LEU A 22 1.44 -1.38 -4.51
CA LEU A 22 0.55 -0.46 -3.82
C LEU A 22 1.35 0.71 -3.27
N MET A 23 0.82 1.91 -3.42
CA MET A 23 1.27 3.09 -2.68
C MET A 23 0.06 3.73 -2.03
N SER A 24 0.04 3.75 -0.70
CA SER A 24 -1.05 4.30 0.09
C SER A 24 -0.73 5.71 0.57
N ALA A 25 -1.74 6.54 0.73
CA ALA A 25 -1.68 7.82 1.41
C ALA A 25 -2.79 7.91 2.45
N VAL A 26 -2.45 8.38 3.66
CA VAL A 26 -3.41 8.79 4.69
C VAL A 26 -3.39 10.31 4.74
N ILE A 27 -4.52 10.93 4.40
CA ILE A 27 -4.70 12.39 4.33
C ILE A 27 -5.34 12.86 5.63
N ILE A 28 -4.66 13.75 6.34
CA ILE A 28 -5.06 14.26 7.65
C ILE A 28 -5.13 15.78 7.57
N ASP A 29 -6.23 16.34 8.07
CA ASP A 29 -6.37 17.78 8.21
C ASP A 29 -5.32 18.34 9.17
N GLN A 30 -4.79 19.51 8.86
CA GLN A 30 -3.59 20.02 9.55
C GLN A 30 -3.75 20.17 11.07
N ASP A 31 -4.95 20.51 11.51
CA ASP A 31 -5.33 20.63 12.92
C ASP A 31 -5.46 19.28 13.62
N ASP A 32 -5.67 18.20 12.87
CA ASP A 32 -5.76 16.83 13.39
C ASP A 32 -4.47 16.01 13.25
N VAL A 33 -3.45 16.53 12.55
CA VAL A 33 -2.15 15.84 12.41
C VAL A 33 -1.53 15.51 13.78
N ALA A 34 -1.45 16.47 14.71
CA ALA A 34 -0.82 16.21 16.00
C ALA A 34 -1.62 15.19 16.87
N PRO A 35 -2.95 15.31 17.01
CA PRO A 35 -3.78 14.27 17.62
C PRO A 35 -3.61 12.90 16.97
N ALA A 36 -3.63 12.81 15.64
CA ALA A 36 -3.50 11.55 14.91
C ALA A 36 -2.15 10.86 15.15
N LEU A 37 -1.05 11.62 15.15
CA LEU A 37 0.29 11.09 15.45
C LEU A 37 0.41 10.59 16.89
N ALA A 38 -0.23 11.28 17.84
CA ALA A 38 -0.28 10.83 19.23
C ALA A 38 -1.11 9.55 19.39
N ALA A 39 -2.26 9.47 18.72
CA ALA A 39 -3.12 8.28 18.71
C ALA A 39 -2.41 7.08 18.06
N ALA A 40 -1.73 7.28 16.92
CA ALA A 40 -0.91 6.25 16.27
C ALA A 40 0.22 5.76 17.19
N SER A 41 0.87 6.68 17.91
CA SER A 41 1.90 6.33 18.90
C SER A 41 1.36 5.49 20.05
N ALA A 42 0.17 5.83 20.55
CA ALA A 42 -0.51 5.08 21.59
C ALA A 42 -0.94 3.68 21.09
N ALA A 43 -1.49 3.58 19.87
CA ALA A 43 -1.86 2.33 19.22
C ALA A 43 -0.66 1.38 19.04
N ALA A 44 0.52 1.93 18.72
CA ALA A 44 1.77 1.17 18.62
C ALA A 44 2.28 0.64 19.98
N ARG A 45 1.77 1.15 21.12
CA ARG A 45 2.11 0.69 22.49
C ARG A 45 3.62 0.66 22.76
N GLY A 46 4.36 1.62 22.20
CA GLY A 46 5.82 1.73 22.33
C GLY A 46 6.63 0.71 21.53
N GLN A 47 6.01 -0.06 20.64
CA GLN A 47 6.67 -1.01 19.75
C GLN A 47 7.09 -0.35 18.43
N PRO A 48 8.17 -0.81 17.78
CA PRO A 48 8.39 -0.56 16.36
C PRO A 48 7.20 -1.08 15.56
N TYR A 49 6.61 -0.23 14.73
CA TYR A 49 5.43 -0.58 13.96
C TYR A 49 5.81 -0.92 12.52
N HIS A 50 5.44 -2.13 12.11
CA HIS A 50 5.39 -2.56 10.72
C HIS A 50 4.37 -3.70 10.65
N SER A 51 3.25 -3.50 9.95
CA SER A 51 2.04 -4.33 10.01
C SER A 51 2.35 -5.79 9.67
N SER A 52 3.22 -6.03 8.70
CA SER A 52 3.64 -7.39 8.35
C SER A 52 4.41 -8.06 9.48
N GLU A 53 5.29 -7.36 10.19
CA GLU A 53 6.06 -7.96 11.30
C GLU A 53 5.17 -8.24 12.49
N LEU A 54 4.31 -7.27 12.84
CA LEU A 54 3.35 -7.39 13.93
C LEU A 54 2.39 -8.56 13.69
N TYR A 55 1.90 -8.72 12.46
CA TYR A 55 1.01 -9.83 12.10
C TYR A 55 1.70 -11.19 12.30
N HIS A 56 2.94 -11.36 11.83
CA HIS A 56 3.68 -12.60 12.02
C HIS A 56 3.98 -12.91 13.50
N ARG A 57 4.10 -11.88 14.35
CA ARG A 57 4.27 -12.02 15.80
C ARG A 57 2.94 -12.19 16.55
N GLY A 58 1.80 -12.16 15.87
CA GLY A 58 0.47 -12.27 16.47
C GLY A 58 -0.04 -11.01 17.17
N HIS A 59 0.59 -9.87 16.94
CA HIS A 59 0.17 -8.57 17.48
C HIS A 59 -0.94 -7.93 16.65
N VAL A 60 -1.97 -8.72 16.35
CA VAL A 60 -3.10 -8.32 15.51
C VAL A 60 -3.84 -7.10 16.06
N GLY A 61 -4.05 -7.05 17.39
CA GLY A 61 -4.74 -5.93 18.02
C GLY A 61 -4.06 -4.57 17.82
N ILE A 62 -2.72 -4.54 17.67
CA ILE A 62 -2.00 -3.28 17.38
C ILE A 62 -2.30 -2.79 15.96
N ILE A 63 -2.45 -3.71 15.00
CA ILE A 63 -2.80 -3.37 13.61
C ILE A 63 -4.26 -2.89 13.54
N GLU A 64 -5.15 -3.56 14.28
CA GLU A 64 -6.55 -3.14 14.41
C GLU A 64 -6.66 -1.72 14.98
N ASP A 65 -5.99 -1.45 16.10
CA ASP A 65 -5.95 -0.12 16.70
C ASP A 65 -5.40 0.93 15.71
N MET A 66 -4.37 0.59 14.93
CA MET A 66 -3.79 1.51 13.93
C MET A 66 -4.76 1.82 12.78
N LEU A 67 -5.49 0.80 12.29
CA LEU A 67 -6.54 0.99 11.28
C LEU A 67 -7.70 1.83 11.83
N ASP A 68 -8.05 1.65 13.11
CA ASP A 68 -9.09 2.45 13.76
C ASP A 68 -8.62 3.91 13.95
N VAL A 69 -7.34 4.15 14.23
CA VAL A 69 -6.77 5.52 14.21
C VAL A 69 -6.87 6.12 12.82
N ALA A 70 -6.51 5.38 11.77
CA ALA A 70 -6.64 5.86 10.40
C ALA A 70 -8.11 6.17 10.05
N ALA A 71 -9.05 5.31 10.43
CA ALA A 71 -10.48 5.54 10.19
C ALA A 71 -11.02 6.80 10.89
N ASN A 72 -10.55 7.08 12.11
CA ASN A 72 -11.05 8.18 12.94
C ASN A 72 -10.41 9.54 12.63
N HIS A 73 -9.16 9.55 12.17
CA HIS A 73 -8.38 10.78 11.99
C HIS A 73 -8.11 11.13 10.51
N ALA A 74 -8.17 10.15 9.61
CA ALA A 74 -8.01 10.47 8.20
C ALA A 74 -9.25 11.20 7.71
N GLY A 75 -9.07 12.38 7.14
CA GLY A 75 -10.11 12.99 6.31
C GLY A 75 -10.39 12.11 5.09
N TRP A 76 -9.34 11.46 4.55
CA TRP A 76 -9.46 10.43 3.52
C TRP A 76 -8.17 9.61 3.39
N SER A 77 -8.28 8.39 2.87
CA SER A 77 -7.15 7.53 2.49
C SER A 77 -7.24 7.15 1.01
N ALA A 78 -6.11 7.07 0.33
CA ALA A 78 -6.05 6.68 -1.08
C ALA A 78 -4.98 5.62 -1.29
N VAL A 79 -5.27 4.58 -2.07
CA VAL A 79 -4.32 3.52 -2.42
C VAL A 79 -4.18 3.47 -3.94
N SER A 80 -3.03 3.91 -4.44
CA SER A 80 -2.68 3.74 -5.84
C SER A 80 -2.20 2.31 -6.10
N LEU A 81 -2.89 1.59 -6.97
CA LEU A 81 -2.70 0.18 -7.25
C LEU A 81 -2.23 -0.05 -8.70
N GLN A 82 -1.03 -0.60 -8.85
CA GLN A 82 -0.54 -1.15 -10.11
C GLN A 82 -0.76 -2.67 -10.14
N ILE A 83 -1.68 -3.11 -10.98
CA ILE A 83 -2.03 -4.53 -11.19
C ILE A 83 -2.31 -4.80 -12.69
N PRO A 84 -1.80 -5.86 -13.31
CA PRO A 84 -0.83 -6.82 -12.77
C PRO A 84 0.58 -6.21 -12.74
N LEU A 85 1.41 -6.69 -11.82
CA LEU A 85 2.85 -6.46 -11.83
C LEU A 85 3.56 -7.77 -12.13
N ASP A 86 4.16 -7.87 -13.30
CA ASP A 86 4.88 -9.06 -13.72
C ASP A 86 6.39 -8.83 -13.70
N THR A 87 7.02 -9.14 -12.57
CA THR A 87 8.49 -9.08 -12.44
C THR A 87 9.13 -10.47 -12.58
N ARG A 88 8.59 -11.32 -13.46
CA ARG A 88 9.21 -12.62 -13.78
C ARG A 88 10.38 -12.43 -14.76
N PRO A 89 11.49 -13.18 -14.62
CA PRO A 89 12.51 -13.30 -15.65
C PRO A 89 11.92 -13.72 -16.99
N ALA A 90 12.49 -13.27 -18.12
CA ALA A 90 12.22 -13.91 -19.40
C ALA A 90 12.67 -15.37 -19.34
N GLU A 91 11.93 -16.28 -19.98
CA GLU A 91 12.19 -17.74 -19.93
C GLU A 91 13.53 -18.18 -20.57
N THR A 92 14.31 -17.26 -21.12
CA THR A 92 15.55 -17.58 -21.83
C THR A 92 16.77 -17.65 -20.89
N PRO A 93 17.55 -18.76 -20.89
CA PRO A 93 18.63 -19.00 -19.92
C PRO A 93 19.83 -18.03 -20.00
N ASN A 94 19.99 -17.28 -21.09
CA ASN A 94 21.24 -16.56 -21.39
C ASN A 94 21.32 -15.13 -20.82
N ASP A 95 20.42 -14.73 -19.92
CA ASP A 95 20.31 -13.31 -19.54
C ASP A 95 20.03 -13.07 -18.04
N SER A 96 20.69 -13.83 -17.16
CA SER A 96 20.48 -13.75 -15.69
C SER A 96 20.69 -12.33 -15.13
N THR A 97 21.69 -11.58 -15.60
CA THR A 97 21.94 -10.20 -15.17
C THR A 97 20.94 -9.21 -15.77
N ARG A 98 20.59 -9.31 -17.07
CA ARG A 98 19.54 -8.43 -17.66
C ARG A 98 18.16 -8.75 -17.11
N SER A 99 17.91 -9.99 -16.71
CA SER A 99 16.70 -10.43 -16.01
C SER A 99 16.54 -9.69 -14.69
N ILE A 100 17.57 -9.63 -13.83
CA ILE A 100 17.48 -8.90 -12.56
C ILE A 100 17.28 -7.40 -12.79
N HIS A 101 18.00 -6.79 -13.73
CA HIS A 101 17.80 -5.37 -14.06
C HIS A 101 16.40 -5.09 -14.60
N ARG A 102 15.83 -5.98 -15.41
CA ARG A 102 14.46 -5.89 -15.89
C ARG A 102 13.48 -5.97 -14.73
N VAL A 103 13.64 -6.95 -13.84
CA VAL A 103 12.78 -7.12 -12.65
C VAL A 103 12.80 -5.87 -11.76
N LEU A 104 13.98 -5.34 -11.47
CA LEU A 104 14.12 -4.09 -10.72
C LEU A 104 13.51 -2.91 -11.47
N GLY A 105 13.65 -2.88 -12.80
CA GLY A 105 13.04 -1.87 -13.67
C GLY A 105 11.51 -1.90 -13.65
N GLU A 106 10.89 -3.09 -13.69
CA GLU A 106 9.43 -3.23 -13.63
C GLU A 106 8.86 -2.79 -12.27
N ARG A 107 9.52 -3.15 -11.17
CA ARG A 107 9.12 -2.67 -9.82
C ARG A 107 9.26 -1.17 -9.69
N GLU A 108 10.38 -0.63 -10.15
CA GLU A 108 10.62 0.80 -10.12
C GLU A 108 9.62 1.53 -11.02
N TYR A 109 9.29 1.00 -12.19
CA TYR A 109 8.24 1.54 -13.06
C TYR A 109 6.87 1.56 -12.36
N ALA A 110 6.46 0.44 -11.77
CA ALA A 110 5.21 0.33 -11.02
C ALA A 110 5.15 1.32 -9.84
N ARG A 111 6.28 1.49 -9.13
CA ARG A 111 6.43 2.52 -8.10
C ARG A 111 6.22 3.91 -8.67
N GLN A 112 6.94 4.27 -9.73
CA GLN A 112 6.86 5.62 -10.29
C GLN A 112 5.47 5.94 -10.87
N ALA A 113 4.80 4.95 -11.49
CA ALA A 113 3.41 5.10 -11.93
C ALA A 113 2.48 5.33 -10.73
N SER A 114 2.61 4.52 -9.67
CA SER A 114 1.79 4.65 -8.46
C SER A 114 2.03 5.98 -7.73
N LEU A 115 3.29 6.40 -7.59
CA LEU A 115 3.63 7.69 -6.99
C LEU A 115 3.10 8.85 -7.82
N GLU A 116 3.25 8.81 -9.14
CA GLU A 116 2.72 9.86 -10.02
C GLU A 116 1.21 10.00 -9.85
N GLN A 117 0.48 8.90 -9.94
CA GLN A 117 -0.98 8.91 -9.86
C GLN A 117 -1.46 9.33 -8.46
N LEU A 118 -0.78 8.89 -7.41
CA LEU A 118 -1.06 9.31 -6.05
C LEU A 118 -0.83 10.81 -5.87
N LEU A 119 0.28 11.38 -6.36
CA LEU A 119 0.54 12.82 -6.28
C LEU A 119 -0.50 13.65 -7.04
N ARG A 120 -0.96 13.18 -8.20
CA ARG A 120 -2.07 13.80 -8.93
C ARG A 120 -3.34 13.81 -8.10
N TYR A 121 -3.68 12.68 -7.47
CA TYR A 121 -4.83 12.55 -6.58
C TYR A 121 -4.71 13.47 -5.36
N LEU A 122 -3.58 13.45 -4.65
CA LEU A 122 -3.34 14.31 -3.48
C LEU A 122 -3.44 15.81 -3.83
N ASN A 123 -3.02 16.19 -5.03
CA ASN A 123 -3.19 17.55 -5.52
C ASN A 123 -4.68 17.94 -5.70
N THR A 124 -5.56 17.03 -6.14
CA THR A 124 -7.02 17.32 -6.20
C THR A 124 -7.61 17.49 -4.81
N GLN A 125 -7.07 16.77 -3.82
CA GLN A 125 -7.40 16.91 -2.40
C GLN A 125 -6.73 18.12 -1.73
N ARG A 126 -6.03 18.97 -2.50
CA ARG A 126 -5.34 20.18 -2.01
C ARG A 126 -4.32 19.91 -0.90
N VAL A 127 -3.76 18.69 -0.86
CA VAL A 127 -2.67 18.34 0.04
C VAL A 127 -1.46 19.19 -0.28
N ARG A 128 -0.82 19.73 0.77
CA ARG A 128 0.41 20.52 0.62
C ARG A 128 1.65 19.72 0.93
N ASP A 129 1.64 18.99 2.03
CA ASP A 129 2.82 18.28 2.51
C ASP A 129 2.60 16.78 2.36
N VAL A 130 3.44 16.14 1.55
CA VAL A 130 3.43 14.70 1.30
C VAL A 130 4.69 14.11 1.94
N TYR A 131 4.50 13.38 3.01
CA TYR A 131 5.53 12.71 3.77
C TYR A 131 5.69 11.28 3.26
N LEU A 132 6.84 10.96 2.68
CA LEU A 132 7.14 9.66 2.08
C LEU A 132 8.35 9.05 2.80
N GLU A 133 8.33 7.74 3.04
CA GLU A 133 9.52 7.06 3.54
C GLU A 133 10.68 7.11 2.53
N SER A 134 11.87 7.47 3.00
CA SER A 134 13.11 7.37 2.23
C SER A 134 13.53 5.91 2.14
N ARG A 135 13.79 5.41 0.93
CA ARG A 135 14.31 4.06 0.73
C ARG A 135 15.82 3.94 0.98
N ALA A 136 16.47 5.08 1.24
CA ALA A 136 17.90 5.12 1.38
C ALA A 136 18.34 4.69 2.78
N SER A 137 19.34 3.81 2.82
CA SER A 137 19.96 3.40 4.07
C SER A 137 20.64 4.58 4.77
N HIS A 138 20.87 4.45 6.09
CA HIS A 138 21.64 5.44 6.85
C HIS A 138 23.01 5.73 6.21
N ARG A 139 23.67 4.70 5.68
CA ARG A 139 24.95 4.80 4.96
C ARG A 139 24.84 5.65 3.69
N GLU A 140 23.79 5.46 2.90
CA GLU A 140 23.58 6.27 1.69
C GLU A 140 23.27 7.73 2.01
N TRP A 141 22.55 8.00 3.11
CA TRP A 141 22.35 9.35 3.61
C TRP A 141 23.67 10.00 4.07
N GLN A 142 24.53 9.26 4.76
CA GLN A 142 25.88 9.74 5.10
C GLN A 142 26.70 10.04 3.85
N GLN A 143 26.69 9.14 2.87
CA GLN A 143 27.41 9.33 1.61
C GLN A 143 26.90 10.57 0.85
N ALA A 144 25.57 10.74 0.76
CA ALA A 144 24.98 11.91 0.12
C ALA A 144 25.45 13.22 0.80
N ARG A 145 25.52 13.26 2.14
CA ARG A 145 26.05 14.41 2.88
C ARG A 145 27.53 14.68 2.57
N THR A 146 28.37 13.64 2.57
CA THR A 146 29.81 13.78 2.24
C THR A 146 30.03 14.31 0.84
N GLU A 147 29.18 13.90 -0.12
CA GLU A 147 29.21 14.37 -1.50
C GLU A 147 28.43 15.68 -1.74
N ASN A 148 28.02 16.37 -0.66
CA ASN A 148 27.24 17.60 -0.68
C ASN A 148 25.93 17.50 -1.51
N ARG A 149 25.33 16.31 -1.55
CA ARG A 149 24.04 16.04 -2.20
C ARG A 149 22.90 16.19 -1.20
N ARG A 150 21.82 16.82 -1.64
CA ARG A 150 20.61 17.03 -0.82
C ARG A 150 19.78 15.76 -0.62
N ILE A 151 19.84 14.82 -1.57
CA ILE A 151 19.06 13.57 -1.57
C ILE A 151 19.97 12.38 -1.95
N PRO A 152 19.73 11.19 -1.36
CA PRO A 152 20.37 9.94 -1.76
C PRO A 152 20.03 9.55 -3.20
N THR A 153 20.82 8.64 -3.77
CA THR A 153 20.59 8.17 -5.15
C THR A 153 19.25 7.45 -5.29
N THR A 154 18.88 6.66 -4.30
CA THR A 154 17.67 5.82 -4.27
C THR A 154 16.37 6.64 -4.34
N ASP A 155 16.37 7.85 -3.81
CA ASP A 155 15.21 8.75 -3.81
C ASP A 155 15.18 9.71 -5.02
N ARG A 156 16.18 9.65 -5.92
CA ARG A 156 16.26 10.56 -7.07
C ARG A 156 15.12 10.37 -8.07
N ASN A 157 14.66 9.13 -8.25
CA ASN A 157 13.57 8.84 -9.18
C ASN A 157 12.27 9.48 -8.69
N ASP A 158 11.98 9.39 -7.39
CA ASP A 158 10.81 10.01 -6.76
C ASP A 158 10.84 11.54 -6.96
N VAL A 159 12.01 12.16 -6.72
CA VAL A 159 12.21 13.60 -6.97
C VAL A 159 12.10 13.97 -8.45
N ARG A 160 12.57 13.12 -9.36
CA ARG A 160 12.45 13.34 -10.82
C ARG A 160 10.99 13.29 -11.27
N THR A 161 10.22 12.31 -10.80
CA THR A 161 8.79 12.17 -11.07
C THR A 161 8.04 13.40 -10.56
N TYR A 162 8.29 13.81 -9.32
CA TYR A 162 7.72 15.03 -8.74
C TYR A 162 8.03 16.30 -9.55
N ARG A 163 9.31 16.52 -9.93
CA ARG A 163 9.69 17.68 -10.73
C ARG A 163 9.05 17.68 -12.11
N ARG A 164 8.98 16.52 -12.77
CA ARG A 164 8.27 16.38 -14.05
C ARG A 164 6.81 16.81 -13.92
N LEU A 165 6.12 16.40 -12.86
CA LEU A 165 4.72 16.78 -12.63
C LEU A 165 4.55 18.29 -12.40
N LEU A 166 5.48 18.92 -11.69
CA LEU A 166 5.50 20.37 -11.53
C LEU A 166 5.71 21.10 -12.87
N GLU A 167 6.70 20.67 -13.65
CA GLU A 167 7.03 21.26 -14.95
C GLU A 167 5.85 21.13 -15.94
N GLN A 168 5.14 20.00 -15.91
CA GLN A 168 3.95 19.74 -16.72
C GLN A 168 2.68 20.42 -16.18
N HIS A 169 2.75 21.15 -15.07
CA HIS A 169 1.59 21.73 -14.39
C HIS A 169 0.52 20.70 -14.00
N ALA A 170 0.92 19.43 -13.88
CA ALA A 170 0.06 18.32 -13.47
C ALA A 170 -0.27 18.37 -11.97
N ILE A 171 0.60 18.98 -11.17
CA ILE A 171 0.39 19.25 -9.75
C ILE A 171 0.82 20.69 -9.43
N SER A 172 0.26 21.26 -8.37
CA SER A 172 0.59 22.62 -7.93
C SER A 172 2.01 22.72 -7.36
N HIS A 173 2.71 23.83 -7.63
CA HIS A 173 3.97 24.21 -6.95
C HIS A 173 3.86 24.37 -5.43
N ARG A 174 2.65 24.32 -4.87
CA ARG A 174 2.41 24.33 -3.41
C ARG A 174 2.52 22.95 -2.78
N VAL A 175 2.45 21.88 -3.56
CA VAL A 175 2.73 20.52 -3.09
C VAL A 175 4.22 20.42 -2.78
N ARG A 176 4.59 19.78 -1.67
CA ARG A 176 5.96 19.53 -1.24
C ARG A 176 6.08 18.06 -0.87
N ILE A 177 7.15 17.41 -1.33
CA ILE A 177 7.50 16.06 -0.90
C ILE A 177 8.60 16.14 0.15
N VAL A 178 8.36 15.52 1.29
CA VAL A 178 9.28 15.41 2.42
C VAL A 178 9.64 13.94 2.58
N HIS A 179 10.91 13.60 2.31
CA HIS A 179 11.41 12.24 2.55
C HIS A 179 11.76 12.10 4.04
N ILE A 180 11.04 11.24 4.73
CA ILE A 180 11.28 10.87 6.12
C ILE A 180 12.35 9.78 6.14
N LYS A 181 13.39 9.96 6.96
CA LYS A 181 14.55 9.05 7.02
C LYS A 181 14.36 7.88 7.96
N ASP A 182 13.32 7.95 8.78
CA ASP A 182 13.13 7.12 9.94
C ASP A 182 11.75 6.47 9.84
N HIS A 183 11.75 5.14 9.80
CA HIS A 183 10.55 4.31 9.79
C HIS A 183 9.78 4.40 11.13
N THR A 184 10.29 5.12 12.12
CA THR A 184 9.60 5.35 13.40
C THR A 184 8.59 6.51 13.38
N HIS A 185 8.32 7.12 12.23
CA HIS A 185 7.36 8.22 12.16
C HIS A 185 5.90 7.71 12.23
N PRO A 186 5.07 8.11 13.23
CA PRO A 186 3.74 7.53 13.43
C PRO A 186 2.77 7.69 12.25
N GLY A 187 2.92 8.77 11.48
CA GLY A 187 2.12 8.98 10.27
C GLY A 187 2.41 7.94 9.17
N LEU A 188 3.65 7.44 9.07
CA LEU A 188 3.99 6.39 8.11
C LEU A 188 3.38 5.05 8.53
N TRP A 189 3.23 4.80 9.83
CA TRP A 189 2.57 3.59 10.35
C TRP A 189 1.10 3.50 9.96
N LEU A 190 0.41 4.65 9.91
CA LEU A 190 -0.97 4.71 9.42
C LEU A 190 -1.04 4.30 7.95
N ALA A 191 -0.14 4.83 7.11
CA ALA A 191 -0.05 4.47 5.70
C ALA A 191 0.32 2.99 5.52
N ASP A 192 1.29 2.47 6.28
CA ASP A 192 1.65 1.04 6.28
C ASP A 192 0.43 0.17 6.61
N ALA A 193 -0.35 0.52 7.65
CA ALA A 193 -1.56 -0.22 8.02
C ALA A 193 -2.59 -0.24 6.87
N VAL A 194 -2.82 0.90 6.20
CA VAL A 194 -3.72 1.01 5.05
C VAL A 194 -3.21 0.17 3.88
N ALA A 195 -1.94 0.32 3.48
CA ALA A 195 -1.34 -0.48 2.40
C ALA A 195 -1.39 -1.98 2.70
N TRP A 196 -1.10 -2.36 3.95
CA TRP A 196 -1.14 -3.73 4.42
C TRP A 196 -2.55 -4.31 4.36
N SER A 197 -3.58 -3.55 4.75
CA SER A 197 -4.98 -4.00 4.73
C SER A 197 -5.47 -4.34 3.32
N VAL A 198 -5.17 -3.48 2.34
CA VAL A 198 -5.45 -3.74 0.91
C VAL A 198 -4.57 -4.90 0.42
N GLY A 199 -3.31 -4.93 0.84
CA GLY A 199 -2.40 -6.04 0.58
C GLY A 199 -2.98 -7.40 1.01
N ARG A 200 -3.57 -7.51 2.21
CA ARG A 200 -4.23 -8.74 2.68
C ARG A 200 -5.46 -9.09 1.85
N ALA A 201 -6.27 -8.11 1.49
CA ALA A 201 -7.43 -8.33 0.62
C ALA A 201 -7.00 -8.96 -0.72
N ILE A 202 -5.95 -8.43 -1.34
CA ILE A 202 -5.43 -8.90 -2.64
C ILE A 202 -4.70 -10.25 -2.52
N ARG A 203 -3.83 -10.39 -1.52
CA ARG A 203 -2.89 -11.52 -1.40
C ARG A 203 -3.52 -12.78 -0.85
N THR A 204 -4.39 -12.62 0.14
CA THR A 204 -4.90 -13.70 0.98
C THR A 204 -6.42 -13.76 0.99
N ASN A 205 -7.09 -12.96 0.16
CA ASN A 205 -8.55 -12.85 0.11
C ASN A 205 -9.16 -12.55 1.50
N GLU A 206 -8.53 -11.62 2.22
CA GLU A 206 -8.94 -11.17 3.55
C GLU A 206 -9.41 -9.70 3.52
N PRO A 207 -10.61 -9.42 2.97
CA PRO A 207 -11.11 -8.05 2.85
C PRO A 207 -11.43 -7.41 4.19
N GLN A 208 -11.58 -8.20 5.26
CA GLN A 208 -12.00 -7.69 6.56
C GLN A 208 -11.12 -6.57 7.14
N TRP A 209 -9.83 -6.56 6.81
CA TRP A 209 -8.89 -5.54 7.28
C TRP A 209 -9.19 -4.21 6.60
N PHE A 210 -9.41 -4.26 5.29
CA PHE A 210 -9.79 -3.08 4.51
C PHE A 210 -11.21 -2.61 4.86
N ASN A 211 -12.13 -3.52 5.18
CA ASN A 211 -13.49 -3.17 5.56
C ASN A 211 -13.58 -2.29 6.82
N ARG A 212 -12.54 -2.24 7.66
CA ARG A 212 -12.44 -1.30 8.79
C ARG A 212 -12.27 0.16 8.35
N ILE A 213 -11.75 0.39 7.15
CA ILE A 213 -11.42 1.72 6.62
C ILE A 213 -12.15 2.02 5.30
N THR A 214 -13.06 1.15 4.84
CA THR A 214 -13.67 1.29 3.51
C THR A 214 -14.52 2.55 3.35
N ASP A 215 -15.01 3.13 4.44
CA ASP A 215 -15.79 4.37 4.42
C ASP A 215 -14.92 5.62 4.28
N THR A 216 -13.62 5.49 4.54
CA THR A 216 -12.64 6.58 4.50
C THR A 216 -11.47 6.27 3.56
N ALA A 217 -11.58 5.25 2.70
CA ALA A 217 -10.52 4.84 1.80
C ALA A 217 -11.02 4.54 0.38
N THR A 218 -10.23 4.95 -0.61
CA THR A 218 -10.43 4.57 -2.01
C THR A 218 -9.21 3.88 -2.60
N ILE A 219 -9.42 3.01 -3.57
CA ILE A 219 -8.36 2.39 -4.36
C ILE A 219 -8.43 3.00 -5.76
N ILE A 220 -7.32 3.52 -6.26
CA ILE A 220 -7.21 4.09 -7.60
C ILE A 220 -6.24 3.26 -8.44
N GLU A 221 -6.57 3.05 -9.71
CA GLU A 221 -5.69 2.38 -10.66
C GLU A 221 -4.53 3.31 -11.04
N ALA A 222 -3.30 2.83 -10.91
CA ALA A 222 -2.08 3.64 -10.97
C ALA A 222 -1.77 4.29 -12.33
N THR A 223 -2.38 3.85 -13.44
CA THR A 223 -2.12 4.42 -14.77
C THR A 223 -3.21 5.39 -15.25
N THR A 224 -4.44 5.18 -14.81
CA THR A 224 -5.64 5.89 -15.28
C THR A 224 -6.23 6.82 -14.22
N GLY A 225 -5.91 6.58 -12.94
CA GLY A 225 -6.51 7.30 -11.82
C GLY A 225 -7.98 6.96 -11.56
N LYS A 226 -8.53 5.93 -12.22
CA LYS A 226 -9.91 5.48 -12.02
C LYS A 226 -10.02 4.66 -10.75
N GLU A 227 -11.14 4.81 -10.05
CA GLU A 227 -11.41 4.05 -8.84
C GLU A 227 -11.63 2.56 -9.14
N LEU A 228 -11.18 1.73 -8.21
CA LEU A 228 -11.37 0.29 -8.18
C LEU A 228 -12.08 -0.07 -6.87
N HIS A 229 -12.89 -1.13 -6.90
CA HIS A 229 -13.73 -1.50 -5.76
C HIS A 229 -13.50 -2.94 -5.31
N ILE A 230 -13.34 -3.12 -4.00
CA ILE A 230 -13.39 -4.41 -3.33
C ILE A 230 -14.85 -4.64 -2.90
N ASN A 231 -15.59 -5.47 -3.64
CA ASN A 231 -17.04 -5.63 -3.45
C ASN A 231 -17.41 -6.63 -2.33
N GLU A 232 -16.45 -7.13 -1.55
CA GLU A 232 -16.70 -8.17 -0.54
C GLU A 232 -16.91 -7.58 0.86
N ARG A 233 -18.18 -7.53 1.30
CA ARG A 233 -18.53 -7.33 2.71
C ARG A 233 -18.25 -8.61 3.53
N GLY A 234 -16.98 -8.97 3.67
CA GLY A 234 -16.56 -9.87 4.75
C GLY A 234 -16.75 -9.13 6.08
N ALA A 235 -17.60 -9.62 6.97
CA ALA A 235 -17.78 -9.01 8.29
C ALA A 235 -16.41 -8.88 8.98
N ALA A 236 -16.11 -7.70 9.55
CA ALA A 236 -14.94 -7.50 10.36
C ALA A 236 -14.92 -8.56 11.48
N PRO A 237 -13.84 -9.32 11.64
CA PRO A 237 -13.74 -10.28 12.71
C PRO A 237 -13.88 -9.60 14.07
N PRO A 238 -14.42 -10.29 15.10
CA PRO A 238 -14.53 -9.73 16.44
C PRO A 238 -13.14 -9.40 17.03
N THR A 239 -13.06 -8.27 17.74
CA THR A 239 -11.85 -7.74 18.40
C THR A 239 -11.23 -8.74 19.39
N GLY A 240 -9.89 -8.92 19.35
CA GLY A 240 -9.13 -9.72 20.33
C GLY A 240 -7.76 -10.21 19.81
N GLU A 241 -6.83 -10.51 20.73
CA GLU A 241 -5.54 -11.15 20.40
C GLU A 241 -5.77 -12.50 19.71
N ARG A 242 -5.15 -12.67 18.54
CA ARG A 242 -5.16 -13.94 17.80
C ARG A 242 -3.74 -14.40 17.57
N ASP A 243 -3.55 -15.69 17.81
CA ASP A 243 -2.43 -16.41 17.25
C ASP A 243 -2.63 -16.49 15.72
N PRO A 244 -1.68 -16.00 14.89
CA PRO A 244 -1.75 -16.07 13.43
C PRO A 244 -1.78 -17.51 12.90
N HIS A 245 -1.48 -18.50 13.75
CA HIS A 245 -1.63 -19.92 13.45
C HIS A 245 -3.01 -20.50 13.80
N ASN A 246 -3.86 -19.76 14.52
CA ASN A 246 -5.26 -20.12 14.80
C ASN A 246 -6.20 -19.28 13.94
N LEU A 247 -6.29 -19.65 12.66
CA LEU A 247 -7.33 -19.15 11.77
C LEU A 247 -8.71 -19.58 12.29
N SER A 248 -9.69 -18.65 12.24
CA SER A 248 -11.10 -18.85 12.58
C SER A 248 -11.68 -20.19 12.09
N GLN A 249 -12.61 -20.80 12.84
CA GLN A 249 -13.23 -22.12 12.62
C GLN A 249 -13.66 -22.45 11.17
N ARG A 250 -13.89 -21.47 10.28
CA ARG A 250 -14.07 -21.72 8.84
C ARG A 250 -12.82 -22.23 8.11
N ALA A 251 -11.62 -21.92 8.59
CA ALA A 251 -10.35 -22.41 8.08
C ALA A 251 -9.95 -23.78 8.66
N GLN A 252 -10.45 -24.15 9.85
CA GLN A 252 -10.18 -25.45 10.47
C GLN A 252 -11.04 -26.59 9.92
N ILE A 253 -12.18 -26.30 9.28
CA ILE A 253 -13.03 -27.33 8.63
C ILE A 253 -12.30 -28.02 7.45
N MET A 254 -11.18 -27.48 6.97
CA MET A 254 -10.39 -28.09 5.88
C MET A 254 -9.23 -28.99 6.35
N SER A 255 -9.01 -29.15 7.65
CA SER A 255 -7.88 -29.92 8.19
C SER A 255 -8.30 -30.89 9.29
N SER A 256 -9.00 -31.97 8.93
CA SER A 256 -8.97 -33.25 9.66
C SER A 256 -9.37 -34.38 8.71
N PRO A 257 -8.75 -35.58 8.83
CA PRO A 257 -9.04 -36.70 7.95
C PRO A 257 -10.35 -37.35 8.40
N ILE A 258 -11.28 -37.59 7.47
CA ILE A 258 -12.08 -38.83 7.31
C ILE A 258 -13.25 -38.59 6.35
N ALA A 259 -13.29 -39.47 5.34
CA ALA A 259 -14.41 -39.93 4.51
C ALA A 259 -15.23 -38.89 3.70
N TYR A 260 -15.10 -39.01 2.38
CA TYR A 260 -16.06 -38.51 1.39
C TYR A 260 -17.50 -38.96 1.74
N PRO A 261 -18.47 -38.06 1.57
CA PRO A 261 -19.45 -38.33 0.54
C PRO A 261 -19.47 -37.21 -0.52
N THR A 262 -19.61 -37.66 -1.76
CA THR A 262 -19.75 -36.90 -3.00
C THR A 262 -20.91 -35.89 -2.95
N THR A 263 -20.61 -34.62 -2.73
CA THR A 263 -21.38 -33.47 -3.23
C THR A 263 -20.48 -32.25 -3.34
N THR A 264 -20.27 -31.78 -4.57
CA THR A 264 -19.53 -30.58 -4.93
C THR A 264 -20.06 -29.34 -4.19
N PRO A 265 -19.26 -28.59 -3.41
CA PRO A 265 -19.63 -27.24 -3.00
C PRO A 265 -19.37 -26.26 -4.17
N PRO A 266 -20.22 -25.24 -4.38
CA PRO A 266 -20.05 -24.29 -5.49
C PRO A 266 -18.81 -23.41 -5.28
N ASP A 267 -17.95 -23.42 -6.28
CA ASP A 267 -16.60 -22.86 -6.36
C ASP A 267 -16.63 -21.47 -7.04
N HIS A 268 -17.27 -20.46 -6.45
CA HIS A 268 -17.60 -19.22 -7.18
C HIS A 268 -17.46 -17.88 -6.41
N THR A 269 -16.61 -17.76 -5.38
CA THR A 269 -16.20 -16.40 -4.97
C THR A 269 -14.98 -15.98 -5.80
N PRO A 270 -15.10 -15.01 -6.71
CA PRO A 270 -13.96 -14.58 -7.51
C PRO A 270 -12.95 -13.88 -6.61
N ASN A 271 -11.74 -14.45 -6.53
CA ASN A 271 -10.61 -13.89 -5.78
C ASN A 271 -10.49 -12.37 -6.03
N ILE A 272 -10.41 -11.59 -4.96
CA ILE A 272 -10.31 -10.12 -4.98
C ILE A 272 -9.23 -9.64 -5.98
N TYR A 273 -8.09 -10.33 -6.07
CA TYR A 273 -7.05 -10.03 -7.06
C TYR A 273 -7.57 -10.07 -8.50
N THR A 274 -8.27 -11.15 -8.89
CA THR A 274 -8.81 -11.34 -10.24
C THR A 274 -9.87 -10.30 -10.56
N THR A 275 -10.70 -9.97 -9.57
CA THR A 275 -11.74 -8.95 -9.69
C THR A 275 -11.13 -7.57 -9.92
N LEU A 276 -10.12 -7.16 -9.15
CA LEU A 276 -9.41 -5.90 -9.34
C LEU A 276 -8.60 -5.87 -10.64
N LEU A 277 -8.01 -7.01 -11.05
CA LEU A 277 -7.31 -7.12 -12.33
C LEU A 277 -8.26 -6.86 -13.51
N HIS A 278 -9.46 -7.45 -13.49
CA HIS A 278 -10.46 -7.22 -14.53
C HIS A 278 -10.94 -5.76 -14.55
N GLN A 279 -11.21 -5.17 -13.38
CA GLN A 279 -11.55 -3.75 -13.29
C GLN A 279 -10.43 -2.85 -13.85
N ALA A 280 -9.17 -3.14 -13.51
CA ALA A 280 -8.01 -2.41 -14.00
C ALA A 280 -7.87 -2.49 -15.53
N GLN A 281 -8.14 -3.66 -16.13
CA GLN A 281 -8.17 -3.81 -17.59
C GLN A 281 -9.29 -2.97 -18.20
N GLN A 282 -10.51 -3.07 -17.65
CA GLN A 282 -11.66 -2.31 -18.13
C GLN A 282 -11.44 -0.79 -18.11
N VAL A 283 -10.79 -0.24 -17.08
CA VAL A 283 -10.54 1.21 -17.01
C VAL A 283 -9.41 1.67 -17.93
N ARG A 284 -8.44 0.80 -18.26
CA ARG A 284 -7.36 1.08 -19.21
C ARG A 284 -7.81 1.04 -20.67
N ASP A 285 -8.78 0.18 -20.96
CA ASP A 285 -9.36 0.05 -22.31
C ASP A 285 -10.35 1.18 -22.63
N GLN A 286 -10.73 2.01 -21.65
CA GLN A 286 -11.56 3.17 -21.87
C GLN A 286 -10.72 4.33 -22.47
N PRO A 287 -11.18 4.98 -23.55
CA PRO A 287 -10.50 6.16 -24.07
C PRO A 287 -10.49 7.28 -23.02
N PRO A 288 -9.43 8.09 -22.94
CA PRO A 288 -9.39 9.25 -22.06
C PRO A 288 -10.57 10.17 -22.41
N ARG A 289 -11.37 10.52 -21.40
CA ARG A 289 -12.48 11.48 -21.52
C ARG A 289 -11.96 12.91 -21.62
#